data_AF-K9UE30-F1
#
_entry.id   AF-K9UE30-F1
#
_cell.length_a   1.000
_cell.length_b   1.000
_cell.length_c   1.000
_cell.angle_alpha   90.00
_cell.angle_beta   90.00
_cell.angle_gamma   90.00
#
_symmetry.space_group_name_H-M   'P 1'
#
loop_
_entity.id
_entity.type
_entity.pdbx_description
1 polymer ?
#
loop_
_entity_poly.entity_id
_entity_poly.type
_entity_poly.pdbx_seq_one_letter_code
_entity_poly.pdbx_strand_id
1 'polypeptide(L)'
;MTTVRTIADLTAQQQIELLAAQHDITYQKTQLDELADTYSRLSDAEVELDEIELLLLELDRAGILTGKDNGLLHLQYLRERK
;
A
#
# COMPACT_ATOMS: atom_id res chain seq x y z
N MET A 1 -10.53 -4.49 30.45
CA MET A 1 -9.09 -4.68 30.17
C MET A 1 -8.88 -4.28 28.73
N THR A 2 -8.28 -3.11 28.48
CA THR A 2 -7.98 -2.65 27.12
C THR A 2 -6.57 -3.13 26.79
N THR A 3 -6.45 -4.17 25.97
CA THR A 3 -5.16 -4.67 25.50
C THR A 3 -4.56 -3.60 24.58
N VAL A 4 -3.39 -3.07 24.94
CA VAL A 4 -2.60 -2.22 24.04
C VAL A 4 -2.09 -3.13 22.94
N ARG A 5 -2.68 -3.03 21.74
CA ARG A 5 -2.23 -3.75 20.55
C ARG A 5 -0.96 -3.07 20.05
N THR A 6 0.13 -3.82 19.90
CA THR A 6 1.35 -3.27 19.28
C THR A 6 1.21 -3.28 17.76
N ILE A 7 1.97 -2.45 17.04
CA ILE A 7 1.94 -2.42 15.56
C ILE A 7 2.19 -3.82 14.97
N ALA A 8 3.01 -4.64 15.64
CA ALA A 8 3.31 -6.01 15.24
C ALA A 8 2.10 -6.98 15.33
N ASP A 9 1.06 -6.64 16.09
CA ASP A 9 -0.16 -7.44 16.25
C ASP A 9 -1.29 -7.03 15.28
N LEU A 10 -1.04 -6.02 14.46
CA LEU A 10 -1.96 -5.49 13.46
C LEU A 10 -1.84 -6.30 12.16
N THR A 11 -2.95 -6.44 11.44
CA THR A 11 -2.93 -6.96 10.07
C THR A 11 -2.14 -6.02 9.17
N ALA A 12 -1.65 -6.49 8.02
CA ALA A 12 -0.92 -5.62 7.09
C ALA A 12 -1.76 -4.42 6.66
N GLN A 13 -3.05 -4.62 6.38
CA GLN A 13 -3.98 -3.52 6.09
C GLN A 13 -3.99 -2.48 7.22
N GLN A 14 -4.14 -2.91 8.47
CA GLN A 14 -4.18 -2.00 9.62
C GLN A 14 -2.85 -1.25 9.81
N GLN A 15 -1.72 -1.91 9.55
CA GLN A 15 -0.41 -1.25 9.60
C GLN A 15 -0.28 -0.17 8.52
N ILE A 16 -0.73 -0.46 7.30
CA ILE A 16 -0.70 0.47 6.16
C ILE A 16 -1.59 1.67 6.41
N GLU A 17 -2.85 1.44 6.83
CA GLU A 17 -3.80 2.51 7.16
C GLU A 17 -3.28 3.39 8.31
N LEU A 18 -2.70 2.78 9.35
CA LEU A 18 -2.12 3.51 10.47
C LEU A 18 -0.93 4.38 10.04
N LEU A 19 -0.01 3.82 9.25
CA LEU A 19 1.14 4.56 8.73
C LEU A 19 0.69 5.72 7.83
N ALA A 20 -0.27 5.47 6.94
CA ALA A 20 -0.81 6.52 6.08
C ALA A 20 -1.46 7.65 6.90
N ALA A 21 -2.28 7.30 7.90
CA ALA A 21 -2.93 8.27 8.76
C ALA A 21 -1.93 9.07 9.62
N GLN A 22 -0.86 8.44 10.13
CA GLN A 22 0.16 9.11 10.93
C GLN A 22 0.98 10.14 10.15
N HIS A 23 1.05 9.98 8.82
CA HIS A 23 1.84 10.82 7.94
C HIS A 23 0.99 11.67 6.99
N ASP A 24 -0.34 11.74 7.21
CA ASP A 24 -1.30 12.46 6.37
C ASP A 24 -1.22 12.08 4.88
N ILE A 25 -0.95 10.80 4.61
CA ILE A 25 -0.82 10.27 3.25
C ILE A 25 -2.19 9.93 2.67
N THR A 26 -2.41 10.39 1.44
CA THR A 26 -3.55 10.03 0.61
C THR A 26 -3.07 9.78 -0.80
N TYR A 27 -3.71 8.87 -1.54
CA TYR A 27 -3.38 8.64 -2.94
C TYR A 27 -3.66 9.87 -3.80
N GLN A 28 -2.66 10.26 -4.59
CA GLN A 28 -2.76 11.33 -5.58
C GLN A 28 -2.28 10.79 -6.92
N LYS A 29 -3.20 10.65 -7.86
CA LYS A 29 -2.89 10.15 -9.21
C LYS A 29 -1.90 11.08 -9.91
N THR A 30 -0.82 10.51 -10.43
CA THR A 30 0.23 11.23 -11.15
C THR A 30 0.22 10.91 -12.65
N GLN A 31 0.97 11.68 -13.46
CA GLN A 31 1.19 11.36 -14.87
C GLN A 31 1.92 10.03 -15.07
N LEU A 32 2.75 9.62 -14.11
CA LEU A 32 3.40 8.31 -14.16
C LEU A 32 2.38 7.18 -13.93
N ASP A 33 1.39 7.39 -13.06
CA ASP A 33 0.29 6.45 -12.85
C ASP A 33 -0.58 6.34 -14.11
N GLU A 34 -0.92 7.45 -14.75
CA GLU A 34 -1.65 7.44 -16.03
C GLU A 34 -0.91 6.67 -17.14
N LEU A 35 0.43 6.80 -17.17
CA LEU A 35 1.26 6.05 -18.10
C LEU A 35 1.27 4.55 -17.76
N ALA A 36 1.38 4.21 -16.47
CA ALA A 36 1.31 2.84 -16.00
C ALA A 36 -0.04 2.18 -16.33
N ASP A 37 -1.16 2.88 -16.09
CA ASP A 37 -2.51 2.45 -16.46
C ASP A 37 -2.61 2.20 -17.97
N THR A 38 -2.06 3.11 -18.78
CA THR A 38 -2.04 2.97 -20.24
C THR A 38 -1.29 1.72 -20.68
N TYR A 39 -0.14 1.43 -20.07
CA TYR A 39 0.61 0.21 -20.37
C TYR A 39 -0.09 -1.04 -19.85
N SER A 40 -0.70 -0.99 -18.68
CA SER A 40 -1.44 -2.10 -18.08
C SER A 40 -2.62 -2.52 -18.97
N ARG A 41 -3.40 -1.56 -19.46
CA ARG A 41 -4.52 -1.79 -20.41
C ARG A 41 -4.07 -2.40 -21.74
N LEU A 42 -2.85 -2.12 -22.18
CA LEU A 42 -2.30 -2.67 -23.43
C LEU A 42 -1.74 -4.08 -23.24
N SER A 43 -1.67 -4.58 -22.00
CA SER A 43 -1.19 -5.92 -21.68
C SER A 43 -2.33 -6.92 -21.62
N ASP A 44 -2.02 -8.22 -21.72
CA ASP A 44 -2.99 -9.30 -21.48
C ASP A 44 -3.35 -9.48 -19.98
N ALA A 45 -2.80 -8.64 -19.10
CA ALA A 45 -3.00 -8.70 -17.65
C ALA A 45 -3.12 -7.29 -17.06
N GLU A 46 -4.31 -6.70 -17.20
CA GLU A 46 -4.67 -5.45 -16.55
C GLU A 46 -4.53 -5.58 -15.02
N VAL A 47 -3.92 -4.58 -14.39
CA VAL A 47 -3.66 -4.52 -12.96
C VAL A 47 -4.40 -3.31 -12.40
N GLU A 48 -5.36 -3.54 -11.53
CA GLU A 48 -6.03 -2.51 -10.75
C GLU A 48 -5.58 -2.63 -9.29
N LEU A 49 -4.98 -1.57 -8.76
CA LEU A 49 -4.60 -1.50 -7.35
C LEU A 49 -5.81 -1.09 -6.52
N ASP A 50 -6.02 -1.77 -5.39
CA ASP A 50 -7.01 -1.33 -4.42
C ASP A 50 -6.51 -0.17 -3.56
N GLU A 51 -7.41 0.37 -2.74
CA GLU A 51 -7.13 1.52 -1.88
C GLU A 51 -5.92 1.30 -0.95
N ILE A 52 -5.69 0.07 -0.46
CA ILE A 52 -4.58 -0.25 0.44
C ILE A 52 -3.26 -0.33 -0.33
N GLU A 53 -3.28 -0.92 -1.53
CA GLU A 53 -2.12 -0.96 -2.42
C GLU A 53 -1.74 0.45 -2.92
N LEU A 54 -2.71 1.33 -3.14
CA LEU A 54 -2.47 2.74 -3.45
C LEU A 54 -1.84 3.51 -2.27
N LEU A 55 -2.24 3.21 -1.03
CA LEU A 55 -1.58 3.78 0.15
C LEU A 55 -0.12 3.29 0.29
N LEU A 56 0.16 2.01 0.03
CA LEU A 56 1.52 1.47 0.00
C LEU A 56 2.39 2.19 -1.04
N LEU A 57 1.84 2.44 -2.23
CA LEU A 57 2.53 3.19 -3.29
C LEU A 57 2.91 4.59 -2.82
N GLU A 58 2.01 5.33 -2.17
CA GLU A 58 2.31 6.67 -1.67
C GLU A 58 3.27 6.68 -0.48
N LEU A 59 3.19 5.69 0.41
CA LEU A 59 4.14 5.55 1.52
C LEU A 59 5.57 5.31 1.02
N ASP A 60 5.73 4.59 -0.09
CA ASP A 60 7.01 4.40 -0.78
C ASP A 60 7.49 5.70 -1.46
N ARG A 61 6.60 6.39 -2.18
CA ARG A 61 6.88 7.70 -2.81
C ARG A 61 7.33 8.76 -1.81
N ALA A 62 6.69 8.80 -0.64
CA ALA A 62 7.03 9.69 0.44
C ALA A 62 8.33 9.29 1.18
N GLY A 63 8.91 8.13 0.87
CA GLY A 63 10.11 7.60 1.52
C GLY A 63 9.90 7.17 2.97
N ILE A 64 8.63 6.98 3.39
CA ILE A 64 8.26 6.51 4.73
C ILE A 64 8.58 5.01 4.86
N LEU A 65 8.31 4.26 3.78
CA LEU A 65 8.71 2.86 3.67
C LEU A 65 9.96 2.74 2.81
N THR A 66 10.87 1.86 3.22
CA THR A 66 11.91 1.39 2.29
C THR A 66 11.27 0.40 1.32
N GLY A 67 11.83 0.26 0.11
CA GLY A 67 11.31 -0.71 -0.87
C GLY A 67 11.26 -2.16 -0.35
N LYS A 68 12.14 -2.51 0.62
CA LYS A 68 12.10 -3.80 1.31
C LYS A 68 10.89 -3.91 2.24
N ASP A 69 10.65 -2.91 3.07
CA ASP A 69 9.54 -2.92 4.04
C ASP A 69 8.20 -2.84 3.32
N ASN A 70 8.12 -2.03 2.26
CA ASN A 70 6.97 -1.94 1.36
C ASN A 70 6.64 -3.31 0.74
N GLY A 71 7.64 -4.01 0.18
CA GLY A 71 7.44 -5.35 -0.40
C GLY A 71 7.03 -6.41 0.64
N LEU A 72 7.54 -6.34 1.87
CA LEU A 72 7.14 -7.25 2.94
C LEU A 72 5.69 -7.01 3.39
N LEU A 73 5.28 -5.75 3.55
CA LEU A 73 3.90 -5.38 3.88
C LEU A 73 2.93 -5.79 2.77
N HIS A 74 3.28 -5.55 1.50
CA HIS A 74 2.46 -5.97 0.36
C HIS A 74 2.28 -7.48 0.31
N LEU A 75 3.36 -8.25 0.49
CA LEU A 75 3.29 -9.71 0.54
C LEU A 75 2.41 -10.20 1.69
N GLN A 76 2.50 -9.59 2.87
CA GLN A 76 1.65 -9.95 4.00
C GLN A 76 0.18 -9.62 3.72
N TYR A 77 -0.10 -8.44 3.16
CA TYR A 77 -1.45 -8.03 2.76
C TYR A 77 -2.08 -9.02 1.77
N LEU A 78 -1.34 -9.43 0.73
CA LEU A 78 -1.81 -10.41 -0.23
C LEU A 78 -2.05 -11.81 0.38
N ARG A 79 -1.32 -12.18 1.43
CA ARG A 79 -1.53 -13.45 2.14
C ARG A 79 -2.78 -13.42 3.01
N GLU A 80 -3.07 -12.29 3.63
CA GLU A 80 -4.24 -12.12 4.51
C GLU A 80 -5.57 -12.08 3.74
N ARG A 81 -5.53 -11.78 2.43
CA ARG A 81 -6.69 -11.71 1.53
C ARG A 81 -7.06 -13.02 0.82
N LYS A 82 -6.17 -14.01 0.85
CA LYS A 82 -6.39 -15.34 0.26
C LYS A 82 -7.07 -16.28 1.25
#